data_AF-A0A925EU65-F1
#
_entry.id   AF-A0A925EU65-F1
#
_cell.length_a   1.000
_cell.length_b   1.000
_cell.length_c   1.000
_cell.angle_alpha   90.00
_cell.angle_beta   90.00
_cell.angle_gamma   90.00
#
_symmetry.space_group_name_H-M   'P 1'
#
loop_
_entity.id
_entity.type
_entity.pdbx_description
1 polymer ?
#
loop_
_entity_poly.entity_id
_entity_poly.type
_entity_poly.pdbx_seq_one_letter_code
_entity_poly.pdbx_strand_id
1 'polypeptide(L)'
;MGKGLINEIQVHQQSEEWWELLEENEYQMNQPLSIVVEILSNLEILNHQLITTSDIPAMLEFLETTLGKELEGWAKWKAYMDSVNWIERAHELRGNQYYCT
;
A
#
# COMPACT_ATOMS: atom_id res chain seq x y z
N MET A 1 -5.98 -23.48 -6.12
CA MET A 1 -6.12 -22.08 -5.62
C MET A 1 -5.80 -22.09 -4.14
N GLY A 2 -4.52 -21.94 -3.80
CA GLY A 2 -4.03 -22.02 -2.42
C GLY A 2 -4.31 -20.71 -1.69
N LYS A 3 -4.77 -20.80 -0.44
CA LYS A 3 -5.02 -19.65 0.43
C LYS A 3 -3.75 -18.80 0.53
N GLY A 4 -3.90 -17.50 0.22
CA GLY A 4 -2.85 -16.50 0.27
C GLY A 4 -2.30 -16.32 1.67
N LEU A 5 -1.19 -16.99 1.94
CA LEU A 5 -0.31 -16.72 3.07
C LEU A 5 1.07 -16.52 2.46
N ILE A 6 1.39 -15.26 2.15
CA ILE A 6 2.75 -14.84 1.85
C ILE A 6 3.34 -14.22 3.13
N ASN A 7 4.57 -14.56 3.46
CA ASN A 7 5.29 -13.96 4.57
C ASN A 7 5.98 -12.65 4.14
N GLU A 8 6.56 -11.92 5.09
CA GLU A 8 7.21 -10.62 4.86
C GLU A 8 8.28 -10.68 3.76
N ILE A 9 9.10 -11.73 3.72
CA ILE A 9 10.13 -11.93 2.68
C ILE A 9 9.48 -12.07 1.31
N GLN A 10 8.39 -12.84 1.22
CA GLN A 10 7.66 -13.05 -0.04
C GLN A 10 6.96 -11.77 -0.52
N VAL A 11 6.45 -10.94 0.40
CA VAL A 11 5.87 -9.63 0.06
C VAL A 11 6.93 -8.72 -0.54
N HIS A 12 8.11 -8.63 0.11
CA HIS A 12 9.22 -7.81 -0.38
C HIS A 12 9.70 -8.28 -1.77
N GLN A 13 9.94 -9.58 -1.95
CA GLN A 13 10.34 -10.13 -3.26
C GLN A 13 9.32 -9.82 -4.37
N GLN A 14 8.02 -9.98 -4.08
CA GLN A 14 6.97 -9.70 -5.05
C GLN A 14 6.82 -8.20 -5.34
N SER A 15 7.06 -7.33 -4.34
CA SER A 15 7.14 -5.87 -4.50
C SER A 15 8.27 -5.52 -5.47
N GLU A 16 9.47 -6.04 -5.25
CA GLU A 16 10.65 -5.79 -6.09
C GLU A 16 10.42 -6.25 -7.54
N GLU A 17 9.96 -7.49 -7.75
CA GLU A 17 9.68 -8.02 -9.11
C GLU A 17 8.68 -7.13 -9.88
N TRP A 18 7.65 -6.63 -9.20
CA TRP A 18 6.63 -5.80 -9.82
C TRP A 18 7.11 -4.35 -10.03
N TRP A 19 7.98 -3.86 -9.16
CA TRP A 19 8.67 -2.59 -9.34
C TRP A 19 9.61 -2.62 -10.55
N GLU A 20 10.40 -3.68 -10.73
CA GLU A 20 11.27 -3.86 -11.90
C GLU A 20 10.46 -3.84 -13.22
N LEU A 21 9.29 -4.51 -13.23
CA LEU A 21 8.38 -4.49 -14.38
C LEU A 21 7.79 -3.10 -14.67
N LEU A 22 7.65 -2.25 -13.64
CA LEU A 22 7.19 -0.86 -13.78
C LEU A 22 8.30 0.10 -14.19
N GLU A 23 9.55 -0.10 -13.75
CA GLU A 23 10.68 0.72 -14.20
C GLU A 23 10.86 0.64 -15.73
N GLU A 24 10.56 -0.51 -16.33
CA GLU A 24 10.53 -0.67 -17.79
C GLU A 24 9.37 0.10 -18.48
N ASN A 25 8.31 0.47 -17.75
CA ASN A 25 7.07 1.05 -18.28
C ASN A 25 6.73 2.47 -17.77
N GLU A 26 7.63 3.07 -16.99
CA GLU A 26 7.44 4.30 -16.22
C GLU A 26 6.23 4.23 -15.25
N TYR A 27 6.48 4.44 -13.96
CA TYR A 27 5.39 4.53 -12.98
C TYR A 27 4.43 5.66 -13.34
N GLN A 28 3.18 5.32 -13.67
CA GLN A 28 2.16 6.29 -14.07
C GLN A 28 0.85 6.00 -13.36
N MET A 29 0.27 7.02 -12.71
CA MET A 29 -0.97 6.86 -11.91
C MET A 29 -2.18 6.39 -12.73
N ASN A 30 -2.14 6.46 -14.06
CA ASN A 30 -3.19 5.95 -14.93
C ASN A 30 -2.99 4.48 -15.35
N GLN A 31 -1.96 3.79 -14.83
CA GLN A 31 -1.73 2.37 -15.09
C GLN A 31 -2.26 1.50 -13.94
N PRO A 32 -2.99 0.40 -14.24
CA PRO A 32 -3.50 -0.50 -13.22
C PRO A 32 -2.39 -1.08 -12.32
N LEU A 33 -1.22 -1.36 -12.90
CA LEU A 33 -0.11 -1.97 -12.18
C LEU A 33 0.43 -1.05 -11.07
N SER A 34 0.39 0.26 -11.28
CA SER A 34 0.86 1.24 -10.29
C SER A 34 0.01 1.25 -9.01
N ILE A 35 -1.27 0.87 -9.09
CA ILE A 35 -2.13 0.70 -7.90
C ILE A 35 -1.64 -0.46 -7.04
N VAL A 36 -1.34 -1.60 -7.66
CA VAL A 36 -0.88 -2.77 -6.91
C VAL A 36 0.49 -2.51 -6.29
N VAL A 37 1.38 -1.88 -7.04
CA VAL A 37 2.73 -1.56 -6.57
C VAL A 37 2.72 -0.54 -5.44
N GLU A 38 1.84 0.46 -5.48
CA GLU A 38 1.63 1.38 -4.35
C GLU A 38 1.27 0.61 -3.07
N ILE A 39 0.33 -0.32 -3.15
CA ILE A 39 -0.08 -1.12 -2.00
C ILE A 39 1.04 -2.03 -1.51
N LEU A 40 1.75 -2.69 -2.41
CA LEU A 40 2.91 -3.52 -2.05
C LEU A 40 3.99 -2.69 -1.34
N SER A 41 4.28 -1.49 -1.84
CA SER A 41 5.26 -0.57 -1.23
C SER A 41 4.85 -0.15 0.18
N ASN A 42 3.54 0.08 0.42
CA ASN A 42 3.04 0.39 1.75
C ASN A 42 3.14 -0.83 2.70
N LEU A 43 2.91 -2.04 2.20
CA LEU A 43 3.00 -3.28 2.99
C LEU A 43 4.45 -3.68 3.29
N GLU A 44 5.37 -3.40 2.38
CA GLU A 44 6.79 -3.74 2.50
C GLU A 44 7.44 -3.05 3.70
N ILE A 45 7.06 -1.80 3.95
CA ILE A 45 7.58 -0.98 5.06
C ILE A 45 6.45 -0.56 6.01
N LEU A 46 5.53 -1.49 6.29
CA LEU A 46 4.31 -1.26 7.07
C LEU A 46 4.58 -0.64 8.45
N ASN A 47 5.64 -1.09 9.11
CA ASN A 47 6.11 -0.57 10.40
C ASN A 47 6.57 0.90 10.34
N HIS A 48 7.13 1.34 9.23
CA HIS A 48 7.58 2.71 9.00
C HIS A 48 6.46 3.61 8.47
N GLN A 49 5.56 3.07 7.66
CA GLN A 49 4.41 3.79 7.10
C GLN A 49 3.30 4.01 8.14
N LEU A 50 3.43 3.44 9.34
CA LEU A 50 2.43 3.51 10.42
C LEU A 50 1.07 2.97 9.98
N ILE A 51 1.07 2.05 9.01
CA ILE A 51 -0.13 1.40 8.49
C ILE A 51 -0.56 0.33 9.49
N THR A 52 -1.84 0.32 9.83
CA THR A 52 -2.45 -0.58 10.81
C THR A 52 -3.57 -1.38 10.16
N THR A 53 -4.12 -2.35 10.90
CA THR A 53 -5.25 -3.15 10.40
C THR A 53 -6.51 -2.35 10.10
N SER A 54 -6.67 -1.13 10.65
CA SER A 54 -7.80 -0.24 10.30
C SER A 54 -7.75 0.25 8.87
N ASP A 55 -6.59 0.18 8.22
CA ASP A 55 -6.35 0.79 6.91
C ASP A 55 -6.63 -0.21 5.77
N ILE A 56 -6.73 -1.51 6.10
CA ILE A 56 -7.01 -2.60 5.17
C ILE A 56 -8.23 -2.34 4.28
N PRO A 57 -9.38 -1.85 4.78
CA PRO A 57 -10.54 -1.57 3.92
C PRO A 57 -10.25 -0.54 2.82
N ALA A 58 -9.50 0.52 3.12
CA ALA A 58 -9.15 1.54 2.13
C ALA A 58 -8.13 1.01 1.10
N MET A 59 -7.17 0.19 1.56
CA MET A 59 -6.22 -0.50 0.67
C MET A 59 -6.93 -1.46 -0.28
N LEU A 60 -7.91 -2.22 0.22
CA LEU A 60 -8.73 -3.11 -0.61
C LEU A 60 -9.60 -2.34 -1.60
N GLU A 61 -10.26 -1.25 -1.16
CA GLU A 61 -11.02 -0.39 -2.09
C GLU A 61 -10.13 0.14 -3.21
N PHE A 62 -8.89 0.52 -2.90
CA PHE A 62 -7.95 0.99 -3.91
C PHE A 62 -7.53 -0.12 -4.88
N LEU A 63 -7.21 -1.32 -4.38
CA LEU A 63 -6.92 -2.50 -5.22
C LEU A 63 -8.09 -2.91 -6.12
N GLU A 64 -9.32 -2.70 -5.67
CA GLU A 64 -10.55 -3.00 -6.43
C GLU A 64 -10.91 -1.91 -7.46
N THR A 65 -10.04 -0.91 -7.68
CA THR A 65 -10.23 0.12 -8.70
C THR A 65 -10.47 -0.52 -10.06
N THR A 66 -11.59 -0.14 -10.68
CA THR A 66 -11.96 -0.66 -12.00
C THR A 66 -10.98 -0.19 -13.07
N LEU A 67 -10.62 -1.08 -14.00
CA LEU A 67 -9.76 -0.75 -15.15
C LEU A 67 -10.31 0.46 -15.93
N GLY A 68 -9.43 1.39 -16.26
CA GLY A 68 -9.76 2.68 -16.90
C GLY A 68 -10.24 3.77 -15.93
N LYS A 69 -10.31 3.48 -14.62
CA LYS A 69 -10.67 4.43 -13.55
C LYS A 69 -9.54 4.64 -12.55
N GLU A 70 -8.30 4.39 -12.95
CA GLU A 70 -7.13 4.42 -12.09
C GLU A 70 -6.98 5.79 -11.39
N LEU A 71 -7.17 6.89 -12.14
CA LEU A 71 -7.11 8.24 -11.59
C LEU A 71 -8.19 8.51 -10.53
N GLU A 72 -9.39 7.92 -10.68
CA GLU A 72 -10.44 8.02 -9.65
C GLU A 72 -10.04 7.24 -8.39
N GLY A 73 -9.48 6.03 -8.57
CA GLY A 73 -8.94 5.22 -7.48
C GLY A 73 -7.85 5.96 -6.70
N TRP A 74 -6.91 6.56 -7.42
CA TRP A 74 -5.83 7.38 -6.84
C TRP A 74 -6.36 8.58 -6.07
N ALA A 75 -7.37 9.27 -6.59
CA ALA A 75 -7.98 10.40 -5.91
C ALA A 75 -8.60 9.97 -4.57
N LYS A 76 -9.27 8.81 -4.53
CA LYS A 76 -9.83 8.25 -3.28
C LYS A 76 -8.74 7.80 -2.31
N TRP A 77 -7.73 7.08 -2.80
CA TRP A 77 -6.60 6.64 -1.99
C TRP A 77 -5.88 7.81 -1.34
N LYS A 78 -5.60 8.86 -2.12
CA LYS A 78 -5.01 10.09 -1.62
C LYS A 78 -5.91 10.77 -0.58
N ALA A 79 -7.21 10.90 -0.85
CA ALA A 79 -8.14 11.49 0.11
C ALA A 79 -8.19 10.71 1.43
N TYR A 80 -8.07 9.38 1.37
CA TYR A 80 -7.94 8.54 2.54
C TYR A 80 -6.64 8.83 3.30
N MET A 81 -5.48 8.79 2.64
CA MET A 81 -4.19 9.05 3.27
C MET A 81 -4.09 10.45 3.88
N ASP A 82 -4.69 11.45 3.23
CA ASP A 82 -4.77 12.84 3.71
C ASP A 82 -5.72 12.98 4.93
N SER A 83 -6.65 12.04 5.13
CA SER A 83 -7.58 12.05 6.26
C SER A 83 -6.99 11.49 7.56
N VAL A 84 -5.87 10.75 7.48
CA VAL A 84 -5.23 10.12 8.63
C VAL A 84 -4.39 11.14 9.41
N ASN A 85 -4.60 11.22 10.71
CA ASN A 85 -3.75 12.00 11.60
C ASN A 85 -2.46 11.22 11.96
N TRP A 86 -1.45 11.33 11.10
CA TRP A 86 -0.19 10.58 11.26
C TRP A 86 0.58 10.91 12.54
N ILE A 87 0.46 12.15 13.05
CA ILE A 87 1.12 12.57 14.31
C ILE A 87 0.49 11.85 15.50
N GLU A 88 -0.84 11.82 15.56
CA GLU A 88 -1.56 11.12 16.61
C GLU A 88 -1.32 9.62 16.53
N ARG A 89 -1.34 9.04 15.32
CA ARG A 89 -1.05 7.62 15.11
C ARG A 89 0.36 7.23 15.55
N ALA A 90 1.37 8.05 15.23
CA ALA A 90 2.73 7.83 15.71
C ALA A 90 2.80 7.83 17.25
N HIS A 91 2.05 8.74 17.90
CA HIS A 91 1.98 8.81 19.36
C HIS A 91 1.29 7.57 19.96
N GLU A 92 0.18 7.12 19.38
CA GLU A 92 -0.55 5.91 19.81
C GLU A 92 0.32 4.65 19.69
N LEU A 93 1.15 4.58 18.66
CA LEU A 93 2.00 3.43 18.36
C LEU A 93 3.35 3.44 19.10
N ARG A 94 3.69 4.51 19.84
CA ARG A 94 4.99 4.72 20.53
C ARG A 94 5.42 3.62 21.53
N GLY A 95 4.52 2.72 21.92
CA GLY A 95 4.83 1.59 22.80
C GLY A 95 4.88 0.23 22.08
N ASN A 96 4.59 0.17 20.79
CA ASN A 96 4.52 -1.07 20.05
C ASN A 96 5.88 -1.39 19.40
N GLN A 97 6.51 -2.49 19.83
CA GLN A 97 7.85 -2.90 19.38
C GLN A 97 7.95 -3.18 17.87
N TYR A 98 6.83 -3.40 17.20
CA TYR A 98 6.82 -3.62 15.76
C TYR A 98 6.97 -2.32 14.96
N TYR A 99 6.43 -1.19 15.44
CA TYR A 99 6.38 0.07 14.68
C TYR A 99 7.59 0.97 14.98
N CYS A 100 8.06 1.68 13.95
CA CYS A 100 9.14 2.66 14.08
C CYS A 100 8.53 4.05 14.34
N THR A 101 8.51 4.48 15.60
CA THR A 101 7.81 5.69 16.09
C THR A 101 8.66 6.58 16.98
#